data_AF-A0A535EG79-F1
#
_entry.id   AF-A0A535EG79-F1
#
_cell.length_a   1.000
_cell.length_b   1.000
_cell.length_c   1.000
_cell.angle_alpha   90.00
_cell.angle_beta   90.00
_cell.angle_gamma   90.00
#
_symmetry.space_group_name_H-M   'P 1'
#
loop_
_entity.id
_entity.type
_entity.pdbx_description
1 polymer ?
#
loop_
_entity_poly.entity_id
_entity_poly.type
_entity_poly.pdbx_seq_one_letter_code
_entity_poly.pdbx_strand_id
1 'polypeptide(L)'
;MSSPPRRPSERADNDIADYAPLTALAGRIVDALPSGSPMAWREPTYRTVLSAVISDRLENDTGDLEEGDVESLAEFVRAAATAASAAPAEFRDAAFEVVLEGLLQDWVENWNESDDEDEDEDG
;
A
#
# COMPACT_ATOMS: atom_id res chain seq x y z
N MET A 1 -3.01 -24.42 36.64
CA MET A 1 -1.70 -24.63 35.98
C MET A 1 -1.35 -23.33 35.28
N SER A 2 -0.36 -22.58 35.74
CA SER A 2 0.05 -21.32 35.10
C SER A 2 0.91 -21.63 33.90
N SER A 3 0.47 -21.20 32.70
CA SER A 3 1.31 -21.23 31.51
C SER A 3 2.53 -20.32 31.72
N PRO A 4 3.75 -20.77 31.35
CA PRO A 4 4.93 -19.93 31.44
C PRO A 4 4.82 -18.73 30.48
N PRO A 5 5.45 -17.58 30.83
CA PRO A 5 5.51 -16.43 29.93
C PRO A 5 6.28 -16.80 28.65
N ARG A 6 5.69 -16.50 27.48
CA ARG A 6 6.35 -16.72 26.17
C ARG A 6 7.65 -15.91 26.10
N ARG A 7 8.70 -16.48 25.50
CA ARG A 7 9.99 -15.79 25.38
C ARG A 7 9.88 -14.63 24.36
N PRO A 8 10.56 -13.50 24.58
CA PRO A 8 10.53 -12.34 23.67
C PRO A 8 10.88 -12.69 22.21
N SER A 9 11.74 -13.68 21.99
CA SER A 9 12.14 -14.16 20.66
C SER A 9 10.99 -14.84 19.90
N GLU A 10 10.12 -15.60 20.58
CA GLU A 10 8.96 -16.25 19.94
C GLU A 10 7.86 -15.25 19.54
N ARG A 11 7.86 -14.04 20.13
CA ARG A 11 6.93 -12.97 19.74
C ARG A 11 7.45 -12.24 18.49
N ALA A 12 8.72 -11.84 18.50
CA ALA A 12 9.33 -11.16 17.36
C ALA A 12 9.40 -12.04 16.09
N ASP A 13 9.66 -13.34 16.23
CA ASP A 13 9.69 -14.27 15.09
C ASP A 13 8.29 -14.43 14.45
N ASN A 14 7.22 -14.30 15.24
CA ASN A 14 5.84 -14.34 14.76
C ASN A 14 5.45 -13.01 14.09
N ASP A 15 5.84 -11.89 14.69
CA ASP A 15 5.57 -10.54 14.17
C ASP A 15 6.27 -10.30 12.81
N ILE A 16 7.48 -10.85 12.59
CA ILE A 16 8.20 -10.72 11.30
C ILE A 16 7.55 -11.56 10.20
N ALA A 17 7.02 -12.74 10.52
CA ALA A 17 6.34 -13.60 9.55
C ALA A 17 5.11 -12.91 8.93
N ASP A 18 4.46 -12.02 9.69
CA ASP A 18 3.28 -11.27 9.26
C ASP A 18 3.59 -10.21 8.20
N TYR A 19 4.85 -9.77 8.05
CA TYR A 19 5.25 -8.76 7.04
C TYR A 19 5.79 -9.34 5.74
N ALA A 20 6.13 -10.63 5.69
CA ALA A 20 6.65 -11.24 4.47
C ALA A 20 5.63 -11.23 3.30
N PRO A 21 4.32 -11.48 3.53
CA PRO A 21 3.30 -11.33 2.49
C PRO A 21 3.19 -9.89 1.96
N LEU A 22 3.27 -8.89 2.85
CA LEU A 22 3.22 -7.47 2.48
C LEU A 22 4.42 -7.05 1.63
N THR A 23 5.61 -7.54 1.98
CA THR A 23 6.85 -7.36 1.20
C THR A 23 6.70 -7.94 -0.21
N ALA A 24 6.17 -9.17 -0.33
CA ALA A 24 5.96 -9.82 -1.62
C ALA A 24 4.87 -9.12 -2.44
N LEU A 25 3.81 -8.63 -1.80
CA LEU A 25 2.76 -7.83 -2.43
C LEU A 25 3.31 -6.53 -3.00
N ALA A 26 4.06 -5.76 -2.21
CA ALA A 26 4.70 -4.53 -2.71
C ALA A 26 5.58 -4.82 -3.94
N GLY A 27 6.32 -5.92 -3.93
CA GLY A 27 7.09 -6.39 -5.09
C GLY A 27 6.23 -6.63 -6.33
N ARG A 28 5.05 -7.26 -6.19
CA ARG A 28 4.11 -7.48 -7.30
C ARG A 28 3.52 -6.16 -7.82
N ILE A 29 3.18 -5.22 -6.94
CA ILE A 29 2.64 -3.92 -7.34
C ILE A 29 3.65 -3.09 -8.12
N VAL A 30 4.96 -3.20 -7.84
CA VAL A 30 6.01 -2.55 -8.63
C VAL A 30 5.97 -2.98 -10.11
N ASP A 31 5.54 -4.22 -10.39
CA ASP A 31 5.40 -4.71 -11.76
C ASP A 31 4.20 -4.12 -12.50
N ALA A 32 3.31 -3.39 -11.82
CA ALA A 32 2.23 -2.60 -12.43
C ALA A 32 2.71 -1.28 -13.05
N LEU A 33 3.98 -0.89 -12.84
CA LEU A 33 4.56 0.27 -13.52
C LEU A 33 4.41 0.13 -15.04
N PRO A 34 3.95 1.19 -15.75
CA PRO A 34 3.83 1.16 -17.20
C PRO A 34 5.13 0.76 -17.90
N SER A 35 4.99 0.06 -19.03
CA SER A 35 6.13 -0.27 -19.88
C SER A 35 6.84 1.01 -20.35
N GLY A 36 8.14 1.10 -20.09
CA GLY A 36 8.95 2.28 -20.40
C GLY A 36 9.08 3.30 -19.26
N SER A 37 8.48 3.05 -18.09
CA SER A 37 8.73 3.84 -16.89
C SER A 37 10.22 3.83 -16.51
N PRO A 38 10.77 4.96 -16.01
CA PRO A 38 12.15 5.03 -15.52
C PRO A 38 12.44 3.96 -14.46
N MET A 39 13.63 3.35 -14.53
CA MET A 39 14.07 2.39 -13.51
C MET A 39 14.18 3.02 -12.12
N ALA A 40 14.43 4.32 -12.05
CA ALA A 40 14.45 5.09 -10.81
C ALA A 40 13.12 5.05 -10.05
N TRP A 41 11.99 4.76 -10.72
CA TRP A 41 10.67 4.72 -10.06
C TRP A 41 10.41 3.43 -9.31
N ARG A 42 11.14 2.34 -9.59
CA ARG A 42 10.88 1.03 -8.96
C ARG A 42 11.07 1.06 -7.44
N GLU A 43 12.14 1.69 -6.96
CA GLU A 43 12.43 1.78 -5.53
C GLU A 43 11.41 2.66 -4.78
N PRO A 44 11.09 3.89 -5.23
CA PRO A 44 10.01 4.68 -4.64
C PRO A 44 8.66 3.94 -4.65
N THR A 45 8.27 3.31 -5.76
CA THR A 45 7.02 2.52 -5.80
C THR A 45 7.01 1.44 -4.73
N TYR A 46 8.08 0.64 -4.64
CA TYR A 46 8.17 -0.41 -3.65
C TYR A 46 8.03 0.13 -2.23
N ARG A 47 8.78 1.19 -1.91
CA ARG A 47 8.81 1.78 -0.57
C ARG A 47 7.47 2.38 -0.19
N THR A 48 6.85 3.16 -1.06
CA THR A 48 5.58 3.84 -0.76
C THR A 48 4.44 2.84 -0.63
N VAL A 49 4.35 1.84 -1.52
CA VAL A 49 3.34 0.77 -1.42
C VAL A 49 3.53 -0.04 -0.14
N LEU A 50 4.75 -0.47 0.17
CA LEU A 50 5.02 -1.23 1.40
C LEU A 50 4.67 -0.40 2.66
N SER A 51 4.97 0.89 2.65
CA SER A 51 4.61 1.78 3.76
C SER A 51 3.10 1.89 3.92
N ALA A 52 2.36 2.08 2.82
CA ALA A 52 0.92 2.22 2.83
C ALA A 52 0.21 0.97 3.36
N VAL A 53 0.58 -0.23 2.87
CA VAL A 53 -0.05 -1.48 3.33
C VAL A 53 0.30 -1.82 4.79
N ILE A 54 1.48 -1.41 5.27
CA ILE A 54 1.84 -1.55 6.68
C ILE A 54 1.03 -0.57 7.53
N SER A 55 0.91 0.69 7.09
CA SER A 55 0.11 1.70 7.77
C SER A 55 -1.35 1.28 7.86
N ASP A 56 -1.94 0.86 6.75
CA ASP A 56 -3.31 0.35 6.71
C ASP A 56 -3.55 -0.77 7.73
N ARG A 57 -2.70 -1.80 7.73
CA ARG A 57 -2.79 -2.89 8.71
C ARG A 57 -2.69 -2.40 10.16
N LEU A 58 -1.88 -1.38 10.44
CA LEU A 58 -1.69 -0.85 11.80
C LEU A 58 -2.81 0.10 12.23
N GLU A 59 -3.39 0.84 11.29
CA GLU A 59 -4.34 1.92 11.55
C GLU A 59 -5.79 1.45 11.44
N ASN A 60 -6.08 0.55 10.50
CA ASN A 60 -7.43 0.05 10.20
C ASN A 60 -7.66 -1.41 10.65
N ASP A 61 -6.68 -2.07 11.28
CA ASP A 61 -6.71 -3.50 11.66
C ASP A 61 -7.07 -4.42 10.48
N THR A 62 -6.65 -4.01 9.27
CA THR A 62 -6.96 -4.72 8.04
C THR A 62 -6.31 -6.10 8.05
N GLY A 63 -7.10 -7.10 7.65
CA GLY A 63 -6.67 -8.49 7.58
C GLY A 63 -5.69 -8.76 6.43
N ASP A 64 -5.97 -9.82 5.66
CA ASP A 64 -5.24 -10.07 4.43
C ASP A 64 -5.86 -9.21 3.31
N LEU A 65 -5.02 -8.55 2.51
CA LEU A 65 -5.48 -7.80 1.34
C LEU A 65 -6.10 -8.72 0.29
N GLU A 66 -7.27 -8.33 -0.20
CA GLU A 66 -8.00 -9.03 -1.24
C GLU A 66 -7.47 -8.68 -2.65
N GLU A 67 -7.92 -9.41 -3.66
CA GLU A 67 -7.51 -9.17 -5.06
C GLU A 67 -7.95 -7.78 -5.56
N GLY A 68 -9.07 -7.26 -5.06
CA GLY A 68 -9.55 -5.90 -5.37
C GLY A 68 -8.59 -4.81 -4.88
N ASP A 69 -7.96 -5.03 -3.74
CA ASP A 69 -7.01 -4.08 -3.14
C ASP A 69 -5.72 -4.04 -3.94
N VAL A 70 -5.25 -5.22 -4.34
CA VAL A 70 -4.08 -5.37 -5.20
C VAL A 70 -4.29 -4.63 -6.53
N GLU A 71 -5.47 -4.77 -7.15
CA GLU A 71 -5.78 -4.06 -8.39
C GLU A 71 -5.85 -2.55 -8.17
N SER A 72 -6.47 -2.10 -7.08
CA SER A 72 -6.57 -0.67 -6.73
C SER A 72 -5.19 -0.04 -6.52
N LEU A 73 -4.31 -0.70 -5.77
CA LEU A 73 -2.92 -0.28 -5.58
C LEU A 73 -2.15 -0.23 -6.91
N ALA A 74 -2.37 -1.21 -7.80
CA ALA A 74 -1.78 -1.22 -9.14
C ALA A 74 -2.32 -0.09 -10.04
N GLU A 75 -3.59 0.27 -9.90
CA GLU A 75 -4.20 1.42 -10.58
C GLU A 75 -3.59 2.74 -10.09
N PHE A 76 -3.37 2.92 -8.79
CA PHE A 76 -2.71 4.12 -8.27
C PHE A 76 -1.28 4.30 -8.82
N VAL A 77 -0.51 3.22 -8.93
CA VAL A 77 0.82 3.26 -9.56
C VAL A 77 0.73 3.71 -11.02
N ARG A 78 -0.23 3.17 -11.78
CA ARG A 78 -0.46 3.56 -13.19
C ARG A 78 -0.93 5.01 -13.30
N ALA A 79 -1.80 5.46 -12.39
CA ALA A 79 -2.30 6.83 -12.34
C ALA A 79 -1.17 7.82 -12.02
N ALA A 80 -0.33 7.54 -11.02
CA ALA A 80 0.82 8.35 -10.66
C ALA A 80 1.83 8.48 -11.83
N ALA A 81 2.13 7.36 -12.51
CA ALA A 81 2.99 7.37 -13.69
C ALA A 81 2.42 8.22 -14.84
N THR A 82 1.10 8.15 -15.04
CA THR A 82 0.40 8.94 -16.05
C THR A 82 0.43 10.43 -15.72
N ALA A 83 0.14 10.80 -14.46
CA ALA A 83 0.19 12.17 -13.98
C ALA A 83 1.61 12.76 -14.09
N ALA A 84 2.62 12.01 -13.67
CA ALA A 84 4.03 12.40 -13.77
C ALA A 84 4.43 12.68 -15.22
N SER A 85 3.94 11.90 -16.18
CA SER A 85 4.27 12.07 -17.60
C SER A 85 3.82 13.43 -18.17
N ALA A 86 2.87 14.11 -17.54
CA ALA A 86 2.44 15.46 -17.89
C ALA A 86 3.34 16.57 -17.28
N ALA A 87 4.20 16.25 -16.32
CA ALA A 87 5.12 17.19 -15.71
C ALA A 87 6.34 17.51 -16.62
N PRO A 88 6.98 18.68 -16.45
CA PRO A 88 8.27 18.97 -17.06
C PRO A 88 9.30 17.88 -16.73
N ALA A 89 10.22 17.60 -17.67
CA ALA A 89 11.12 16.46 -17.56
C ALA A 89 12.00 16.51 -16.30
N GLU A 90 12.42 17.70 -15.88
CA GLU A 90 13.20 17.95 -14.67
C GLU A 90 12.46 17.71 -13.36
N PHE A 91 11.12 17.68 -13.39
CA PHE A 91 10.26 17.43 -12.21
C PHE A 91 9.52 16.11 -12.28
N ARG A 92 9.72 15.31 -13.34
CA ARG A 92 8.93 14.11 -13.59
C ARG A 92 9.04 13.08 -12.45
N ASP A 93 10.25 12.84 -11.97
CA ASP A 93 10.50 11.87 -10.90
C ASP A 93 9.89 12.35 -9.58
N ALA A 94 10.09 13.63 -9.23
CA ALA A 94 9.47 14.22 -8.04
C ALA A 94 7.95 14.23 -8.11
N ALA A 95 7.37 14.51 -9.29
CA ALA A 95 5.92 14.47 -9.50
C ALA A 95 5.37 13.05 -9.33
N PHE A 96 6.08 12.04 -9.82
CA PHE A 96 5.69 10.64 -9.63
C PHE A 96 5.62 10.27 -8.15
N GLU A 97 6.70 10.56 -7.39
CA GLU A 97 6.78 10.23 -5.97
C GLU A 97 5.67 10.91 -5.16
N VAL A 98 5.47 12.22 -5.36
CA VAL A 98 4.46 13.00 -4.62
C VAL A 98 3.04 12.54 -4.95
N VAL A 99 2.74 12.25 -6.22
CA VAL A 99 1.39 11.80 -6.60
C VAL A 99 1.12 10.40 -6.05
N LEU A 100 2.10 9.49 -6.13
CA LEU A 100 1.92 8.13 -5.59
C LEU A 100 1.73 8.16 -4.07
N GLU A 101 2.53 8.96 -3.35
CA GLU A 101 2.40 9.14 -1.91
C GLU A 101 1.01 9.68 -1.53
N GLY A 102 0.53 10.72 -2.22
CA GLY A 102 -0.79 11.28 -1.97
C GLY A 102 -1.94 10.30 -2.21
N LEU A 103 -1.91 9.54 -3.31
CA LEU A 103 -2.94 8.53 -3.62
C LEU A 103 -2.98 7.41 -2.57
N LEU A 104 -1.81 6.94 -2.13
CA LEU A 104 -1.73 5.86 -1.16
C LEU A 104 -2.05 6.32 0.26
N GLN A 105 -1.73 7.56 0.61
CA GLN A 105 -2.16 8.15 1.88
C GLN A 105 -3.69 8.26 1.93
N ASP A 106 -4.31 8.78 0.88
CA ASP A 106 -5.77 8.88 0.77
C ASP A 106 -6.45 7.51 0.86
N TRP A 107 -5.87 6.48 0.22
CA TRP A 107 -6.36 5.11 0.32
C TRP A 107 -6.31 4.54 1.75
N VAL A 108 -5.24 4.79 2.51
CA VAL A 108 -5.14 4.38 3.93
C VAL A 108 -6.17 5.12 4.79
N GLU A 109 -6.30 6.43 4.58
CA GLU A 109 -7.18 7.30 5.38
C GLU A 109 -8.67 6.97 5.16
N ASN A 110 -9.06 6.66 3.92
CA ASN A 110 -10.46 6.44 3.55
C ASN A 110 -10.85 4.95 3.44
N TRP A 111 -10.00 4.04 3.89
CA TRP A 111 -10.21 2.59 3.78
C TRP A 111 -11.56 2.13 4.36
N ASN A 112 -12.00 2.73 5.46
CA ASN A 112 -13.23 2.35 6.17
C ASN A 112 -14.47 3.17 5.79
N GLU A 113 -14.38 4.19 4.92
CA GLU A 113 -15.54 5.05 4.60
C GLU A 113 -16.58 4.35 3.71
N SER A 114 -16.25 3.20 3.12
CA SER A 114 -17.12 2.52 2.15
C SER A 114 -18.18 1.60 2.78
N ASP A 115 -18.03 1.21 4.05
CA ASP A 115 -18.94 0.26 4.72
C ASP A 115 -20.07 0.95 5.52
N ASP A 116 -19.98 2.25 5.79
CA ASP A 116 -20.94 2.99 6.63
C ASP A 116 -22.07 3.69 5.83
N GLU A 117 -22.03 3.71 4.48
CA GLU A 117 -23.02 4.44 3.66
C GLU A 117 -24.28 3.62 3.26
N ASP A 118 -24.39 2.35 3.66
CA ASP A 118 -25.53 1.48 3.29
C ASP A 118 -26.66 1.37 4.37
N GLU A 119 -26.58 2.08 5.51
CA GLU A 119 -27.57 1.94 6.61
C GLU A 119 -28.69 3.01 6.69
N ASP A 120 -28.83 3.92 5.71
CA ASP A 120 -29.82 5.03 5.78
C ASP A 120 -30.90 5.03 4.67
N GLU A 121 -31.37 3.87 4.21
CA GLU A 121 -32.57 3.78 3.33
C GLU A 121 -33.64 2.80 3.84
N ASP A 122 -34.06 2.92 5.10
CA ASP A 122 -35.36 2.42 5.57
C ASP A 122 -35.85 3.21 6.81
N GLY A 123 -36.57 4.32 6.56
CA GLY A 123 -37.22 5.14 7.60
C GLY A 123 -38.41 5.95 7.10
#